data_AF-A0AAY5KFV5-F1
#
_entry.id   AF-A0AAY5KFV5-F1
#
_cell.length_a   1.000
_cell.length_b   1.000
_cell.length_c   1.000
_cell.angle_alpha   90.00
_cell.angle_beta   90.00
_cell.angle_gamma   90.00
#
_symmetry.space_group_name_H-M   'P 1'
#
loop_
_entity.id
_entity.type
_entity.pdbx_description
1 polymer ?
#
loop_
_entity_poly.entity_id
_entity_poly.type
_entity_poly.pdbx_seq_one_letter_code
_entity_poly.pdbx_strand_id
1 'polypeptide(L)'
;MFRAYIKTIIAGKKFAFISIYAPHFDANFFSVLTTTLLRVQDCFLIIGADMNAVVDVSLDRSCVQNYPASSLSSIDLCKFMSDLNLIDVYRIFYPTKRQYTFYSARH
;
A
#
# COMPACT_ATOMS: atom_id res chain seq x y z
N MET A 1 -3.57 -15.30 -4.24
CA MET A 1 -2.86 -15.41 -5.54
C MET A 1 -3.13 -14.13 -6.32
N PHE A 2 -2.13 -13.28 -6.52
CA PHE A 2 -2.23 -12.01 -7.23
C PHE A 2 -2.60 -12.22 -8.71
N ARG A 3 -3.68 -11.60 -9.20
CA ARG A 3 -4.21 -11.86 -10.55
C ARG A 3 -4.09 -10.71 -11.55
N ALA A 4 -3.60 -9.52 -11.16
CA ALA A 4 -3.48 -8.40 -12.09
C ALA A 4 -2.18 -7.59 -11.88
N TYR A 5 -1.11 -8.02 -12.53
CA TYR A 5 0.04 -7.16 -12.80
C TYR A 5 0.42 -7.27 -14.29
N ILE A 6 0.94 -6.18 -14.84
CA ILE A 6 1.50 -6.15 -16.20
C ILE A 6 2.96 -5.73 -16.13
N LYS A 7 3.81 -6.43 -16.88
CA LYS A 7 5.21 -6.05 -17.08
C LYS A 7 5.35 -5.38 -18.44
N THR A 8 6.13 -4.31 -18.49
CA THR A 8 6.41 -3.58 -19.72
C THR A 8 7.81 -2.97 -19.69
N ILE A 9 8.27 -2.51 -20.85
CA ILE A 9 9.53 -1.77 -21.00
C ILE A 9 9.20 -0.36 -21.46
N ILE A 10 9.63 0.63 -20.68
CA ILE A 10 9.46 2.06 -21.00
C ILE A 10 10.86 2.67 -21.00
N ALA A 11 11.24 3.29 -22.12
CA ALA A 11 12.57 3.90 -22.30
C ALA A 11 13.73 2.97 -21.90
N GLY A 12 13.65 1.68 -22.28
CA GLY A 12 14.67 0.68 -21.98
C GLY A 12 14.70 0.16 -20.53
N LYS A 13 13.82 0.65 -19.64
CA LYS A 13 13.71 0.18 -18.25
C LYS A 13 12.48 -0.72 -18.08
N LYS A 14 12.63 -1.78 -17.29
CA LYS A 14 11.55 -2.73 -16.98
C LYS A 14 10.69 -2.20 -15.84
N PHE A 15 9.38 -2.20 -16.04
CA PHE A 15 8.38 -1.79 -15.04
C PHE A 15 7.37 -2.90 -14.80
N ALA A 16 6.90 -3.02 -13.56
CA ALA A 16 5.77 -3.85 -13.19
C ALA A 16 4.68 -2.94 -12.58
N PHE A 17 3.54 -2.85 -13.27
CA PHE A 17 2.35 -2.17 -12.76
C PHE A 17 1.46 -3.18 -12.08
N ILE A 18 1.14 -2.94 -10.81
CA ILE A 18 0.46 -3.88 -9.93
C ILE A 18 -0.80 -3.22 -9.39
N SER A 19 -1.94 -3.89 -9.53
CA SER A 19 -3.21 -3.47 -8.94
C SER A 19 -3.56 -4.35 -7.73
N ILE A 20 -3.83 -3.73 -6.59
CA ILE A 20 -4.04 -4.44 -5.32
C ILE A 20 -5.36 -4.03 -4.67
N TYR A 21 -6.07 -5.02 -4.13
CA TYR A 21 -7.15 -4.81 -3.18
C TYR A 21 -6.85 -5.65 -1.95
N ALA A 22 -6.51 -5.00 -0.83
CA ALA A 22 -6.24 -5.65 0.43
C ALA A 22 -7.55 -5.94 1.18
N PRO A 23 -7.67 -7.09 1.86
CA PRO A 23 -8.81 -7.37 2.71
C PRO A 23 -8.80 -6.46 3.94
N HIS A 24 -9.99 -6.21 4.52
CA HIS A 24 -10.11 -5.42 5.76
C HIS A 24 -9.46 -6.10 6.98
N PHE A 25 -9.42 -7.44 7.01
CA PHE A 25 -8.76 -8.21 8.07
C PHE A 25 -8.14 -9.48 7.51
N ASP A 26 -6.80 -9.51 7.42
CA ASP A 26 -6.00 -10.70 7.16
C ASP A 26 -4.55 -10.41 7.60
N ALA A 27 -4.12 -11.05 8.70
CA ALA A 27 -2.79 -10.85 9.27
C ALA A 27 -1.65 -11.36 8.38
N ASN A 28 -1.94 -12.21 7.41
CA ASN A 28 -0.92 -12.79 6.53
C ASN A 28 -0.86 -12.10 5.16
N PHE A 29 -1.79 -11.18 4.87
CA PHE A 29 -1.90 -10.59 3.54
C PHE A 29 -0.62 -9.89 3.11
N PHE A 30 -0.11 -8.96 3.92
CA PHE A 30 1.07 -8.18 3.57
C PHE A 30 2.34 -9.04 3.52
N SER A 31 2.51 -10.03 4.40
CA SER A 31 3.69 -10.90 4.38
C SER A 31 3.73 -11.83 3.15
N VAL A 32 2.58 -12.39 2.76
CA VAL A 32 2.43 -13.18 1.54
C VAL A 32 2.62 -12.31 0.29
N LEU A 33 2.10 -11.09 0.32
CA LEU A 33 2.25 -10.10 -0.73
C LEU A 33 3.72 -9.68 -0.91
N THR A 34 4.43 -9.29 0.15
CA THR A 34 5.87 -9.00 0.13
C THR A 34 6.64 -10.15 -0.51
N THR A 35 6.43 -11.37 -0.02
CA THR A 35 7.11 -12.57 -0.56
C THR A 35 6.81 -12.80 -2.05
N THR A 36 5.58 -12.49 -2.48
CA THR A 36 5.17 -12.63 -3.88
C THR A 36 5.87 -11.58 -4.76
N LEU A 37 5.94 -10.33 -4.32
CA LEU A 37 6.57 -9.24 -5.09
C LEU A 37 8.10 -9.30 -5.09
N LEU A 38 8.73 -9.80 -4.02
CA LEU A 38 10.17 -10.07 -4.01
C LEU A 38 10.60 -11.07 -5.09
N ARG A 39 9.69 -11.98 -5.50
CA ARG A 39 9.93 -12.90 -6.63
C ARG A 39 9.78 -12.23 -7.99
N VAL A 40 9.13 -11.07 -8.04
CA VAL A 40 9.04 -10.22 -9.24
C VAL A 40 10.33 -9.42 -9.35
N GLN A 41 11.42 -10.11 -9.66
CA GLN A 41 12.75 -9.50 -9.79
C GLN A 41 12.86 -8.61 -11.04
N ASP A 42 13.82 -7.70 -11.02
CA ASP A 42 14.31 -6.94 -12.19
C ASP A 42 13.28 -6.00 -12.85
N CYS A 43 12.41 -5.38 -12.04
CA CYS A 43 11.46 -4.35 -12.49
C CYS A 43 11.34 -3.24 -11.45
N PHE A 44 11.16 -2.00 -11.90
CA PHE A 44 10.63 -0.94 -11.04
C PHE A 44 9.15 -1.23 -10.75
N LEU A 45 8.79 -1.27 -9.47
CA LEU A 45 7.42 -1.54 -9.04
C LEU A 45 6.61 -0.26 -8.99
N ILE A 46 5.44 -0.27 -9.65
CA ILE A 46 4.44 0.80 -9.56
C ILE A 46 3.16 0.14 -9.07
N ILE A 47 2.73 0.52 -7.87
CA ILE A 47 1.62 -0.12 -7.16
C ILE A 47 0.48 0.88 -7.03
N GLY A 48 -0.67 0.54 -7.63
CA GLY A 48 -1.96 1.16 -7.35
C GLY A 48 -2.77 0.23 -6.46
N ALA A 49 -3.26 0.73 -5.34
CA ALA A 49 -3.88 -0.14 -4.34
C ALA A 49 -4.98 0.54 -3.54
N ASP A 50 -5.98 -0.25 -3.16
CA ASP A 50 -6.75 -0.05 -1.93
C ASP A 50 -6.16 -0.97 -0.86
N MET A 51 -5.46 -0.39 0.11
CA MET A 51 -4.75 -1.15 1.15
C MET A 51 -5.61 -1.42 2.38
N ASN A 52 -6.82 -0.84 2.49
CA ASN A 52 -7.61 -0.85 3.74
C ASN A 52 -6.81 -0.46 5.00
N ALA A 53 -5.72 0.29 4.83
CA ALA A 53 -4.75 0.69 5.83
C ALA A 53 -4.17 2.06 5.47
N VAL A 54 -3.49 2.71 6.41
CA VAL A 54 -2.90 4.04 6.20
C VAL A 54 -1.40 4.02 6.46
N VAL A 55 -0.66 4.94 5.85
CA VAL A 55 0.79 5.06 6.04
C VAL A 55 1.10 5.97 7.22
N ASP A 56 0.44 7.12 7.29
CA ASP A 56 0.56 8.07 8.40
C ASP A 56 -0.80 8.28 9.09
N VAL A 57 -0.95 7.73 10.29
CA VAL A 57 -2.19 7.83 11.07
C VAL A 57 -2.61 9.28 11.37
N SER A 58 -1.65 10.19 11.52
CA SER A 58 -1.93 11.59 11.85
C SER A 58 -2.45 12.39 10.65
N LEU A 59 -2.00 12.04 9.44
CA LEU A 59 -2.33 12.74 8.20
C LEU A 59 -3.45 12.07 7.40
N ASP A 60 -3.46 10.73 7.36
CA ASP A 60 -4.32 9.92 6.49
C ASP A 60 -5.64 9.52 7.16
N ARG A 61 -5.83 9.87 8.44
CA ARG A 61 -7.13 9.77 9.09
C ARG A 61 -7.59 11.07 9.74
N SER A 62 -8.91 11.22 9.78
CA SER A 62 -9.58 12.33 10.44
C SER A 62 -9.67 12.13 11.96
N CYS A 63 -9.88 10.90 12.43
CA CYS A 63 -10.02 10.54 13.84
C CYS A 63 -8.97 9.52 14.30
N VAL A 64 -8.22 9.84 15.35
CA VAL A 64 -7.12 9.01 15.91
C VAL A 64 -7.59 8.13 17.09
N GLN A 65 -8.78 8.39 17.65
CA GLN A 65 -9.18 7.86 18.97
C GLN A 65 -9.66 6.39 18.98
N ASN A 66 -9.93 5.75 17.82
CA ASN A 66 -10.52 4.40 17.74
C ASN A 66 -9.70 3.43 16.85
N TYR A 67 -8.46 3.13 17.23
CA TYR A 67 -7.46 2.54 16.31
C TYR A 67 -6.95 1.10 16.54
N PRO A 68 -7.60 0.17 17.28
CA PRO A 68 -6.91 -1.06 17.67
C PRO A 68 -6.68 -2.08 16.53
N ALA A 69 -7.59 -2.22 15.55
CA ALA A 69 -7.43 -3.22 14.48
C ALA A 69 -6.74 -2.66 13.22
N SER A 70 -7.09 -1.43 12.82
CA SER A 70 -6.47 -0.76 11.68
C SER A 70 -5.02 -0.34 11.91
N SER A 71 -4.56 -0.30 13.16
CA SER A 71 -3.15 -0.06 13.48
C SER A 71 -2.27 -1.22 13.01
N LEU A 72 -2.70 -2.47 13.19
CA LEU A 72 -1.91 -3.65 12.78
C LEU A 72 -1.72 -3.68 11.26
N SER A 73 -2.81 -3.53 10.49
CA SER A 73 -2.71 -3.47 9.02
C SER A 73 -1.88 -2.29 8.53
N SER A 74 -1.89 -1.15 9.25
CA SER A 74 -1.05 0.02 8.94
C SER A 74 0.43 -0.24 9.26
N ILE A 75 0.73 -0.93 10.36
CA ILE A 75 2.09 -1.36 10.71
C ILE A 75 2.63 -2.35 9.67
N ASP A 76 1.81 -3.33 9.28
CA ASP A 76 2.17 -4.32 8.26
C ASP A 76 2.35 -3.68 6.88
N LEU A 77 1.54 -2.67 6.54
CA LEU A 77 1.72 -1.87 5.34
C LEU A 77 3.07 -1.12 5.36
N CYS A 78 3.42 -0.46 6.47
CA CYS A 78 4.71 0.21 6.61
C CYS A 78 5.89 -0.77 6.48
N LYS A 79 5.76 -1.97 7.05
CA LYS A 79 6.75 -3.03 6.90
C LYS A 79 6.85 -3.51 5.45
N PHE A 80 5.71 -3.76 4.79
CA PHE A 80 5.64 -4.11 3.36
C PHE A 80 6.36 -3.08 2.49
N MET A 81 6.13 -1.78 2.75
CA MET A 81 6.81 -0.70 2.03
C MET A 81 8.31 -0.71 2.27
N SER A 82 8.75 -0.87 3.53
CA SER A 82 10.17 -0.94 3.88
C SER A 82 10.86 -2.15 3.23
N ASP A 83 10.26 -3.33 3.30
CA ASP A 83 10.84 -4.58 2.78
C ASP A 83 11.02 -4.55 1.24
N LEU A 84 10.18 -3.79 0.54
CA LEU A 84 10.24 -3.61 -0.91
C LEU A 84 10.90 -2.30 -1.35
N ASN A 85 11.43 -1.51 -0.41
CA ASN A 85 12.00 -0.18 -0.65
C ASN A 85 11.05 0.74 -1.46
N LEU A 86 9.76 0.73 -1.08
CA LEU A 86 8.71 1.53 -1.70
C LEU A 86 8.58 2.88 -1.01
N ILE A 87 8.15 3.85 -1.80
CA ILE A 87 7.83 5.19 -1.34
C ILE A 87 6.37 5.52 -1.67
N ASP A 88 5.72 6.27 -0.79
CA ASP A 88 4.42 6.85 -1.09
C ASP A 88 4.63 8.14 -1.90
N VAL A 89 4.33 8.05 -3.20
CA VAL A 89 4.46 9.17 -4.15
C VAL A 89 3.59 10.36 -3.74
N TYR A 90 2.38 10.12 -3.23
CA TYR A 90 1.48 11.21 -2.82
C TYR A 90 2.08 11.99 -1.64
N ARG A 91 2.65 11.30 -0.67
CA ARG A 91 3.29 11.92 0.51
C ARG A 91 4.57 12.69 0.18
N ILE A 92 5.31 12.28 -0.86
CA ILE A 92 6.45 13.04 -1.35
C ILE A 92 6.03 14.43 -1.87
N PHE A 93 4.95 14.50 -2.65
CA PHE A 93 4.48 15.78 -3.20
C PHE A 93 3.66 16.60 -2.19
N TYR A 94 3.00 15.94 -1.24
CA TYR A 94 2.11 16.58 -0.27
C TYR A 94 2.40 16.11 1.16
N PRO A 95 3.56 16.49 1.74
CA PRO A 95 4.05 15.91 2.99
C PRO A 95 3.16 16.20 4.20
N THR A 96 2.40 17.30 4.19
CA THR A 96 1.56 17.71 5.33
C THR A 96 0.07 17.78 5.01
N LYS A 97 -0.32 17.54 3.75
CA LYS A 97 -1.71 17.72 3.32
C LYS A 97 -2.58 16.57 3.82
N ARG A 98 -3.65 16.90 4.53
CA ARG A 98 -4.68 15.92 4.92
C ARG A 98 -5.67 15.76 3.76
N GLN A 99 -5.65 14.60 3.11
CA GLN A 99 -6.55 14.24 2.01
C GLN A 99 -6.90 12.76 2.16
N TYR A 100 -8.17 12.44 1.97
CA TYR A 100 -8.73 11.13 2.27
C TYR A 100 -9.35 10.52 1.00
N THR A 101 -9.31 9.19 0.90
CA THR A 101 -9.82 8.43 -0.25
C THR A 101 -11.07 7.60 0.08
N PHE A 102 -11.43 7.50 1.36
CA PHE A 102 -12.57 6.72 1.83
C PHE A 102 -13.31 7.46 2.95
N TYR A 103 -14.63 7.28 3.01
CA TYR A 103 -15.50 7.81 4.07
C TYR A 103 -16.29 6.68 4.72
N SER A 104 -16.14 6.51 6.03
CA SER A 104 -16.94 5.58 6.83
C SER A 104 -18.19 6.29 7.37
N ALA A 105 -19.33 6.07 6.72
CA ALA A 105 -20.62 6.50 7.25
C ALA A 105 -20.96 5.68 8.52
N ARG A 106 -21.63 6.30 9.49
CA ARG A 106 -22.31 5.55 10.55
C ARG A 106 -23.50 4.84 9.91
N HIS A 107 -23.55 3.52 10.03
CA HIS A 107 -24.71 2.70 9.70
C HIS A 107 -25.57 2.49 10.94
#